data_AF-A0A962BMW6-F1
#
_entry.id   AF-A0A962BMW6-F1
#
_cell.length_a   1.000
_cell.length_b   1.000
_cell.length_c   1.000
_cell.angle_alpha   90.00
_cell.angle_beta   90.00
_cell.angle_gamma   90.00
#
_symmetry.space_group_name_H-M   'P 1'
#
loop_
_entity.id
_entity.type
_entity.pdbx_description
1 polymer ?
#
loop_
_entity_poly.entity_id
_entity_poly.type
_entity_poly.pdbx_seq_one_letter_code
_entity_poly.pdbx_strand_id
1 'polypeptide(L)'
;MNIKKLLTGTSKTKLVIAAFIVGGILFVAFLDPHDPEYHQAVDQELKLAKRVCEESLGWVMQNPERLKMDNSSLEHIKINGQSVRFEKIKPPYVLFWHSGFVHPGAANEIYCTFSDPRDSTADFYYSYEQRIWIDKIRFRR
;
A
#
# COMPACT_ATOMS: atom_id res chain seq x y z
N MET A 1 -50.70 0.57 14.07
CA MET A 1 -49.86 1.03 15.19
C MET A 1 -49.27 2.38 14.79
N ASN A 2 -49.62 3.45 15.51
CA ASN A 2 -49.57 4.82 15.00
C ASN A 2 -48.24 5.50 15.42
N ILE A 3 -47.30 5.63 14.48
CA ILE A 3 -45.93 6.16 14.70
C ILE A 3 -45.95 7.54 15.37
N LYS A 4 -47.00 8.33 15.10
CA LYS A 4 -47.22 9.66 15.68
C LYS A 4 -47.33 9.66 17.21
N LYS A 5 -47.85 8.60 17.83
CA LYS A 5 -47.96 8.50 19.31
C LYS A 5 -46.66 8.07 20.00
N LEU A 6 -45.74 7.42 19.27
CA LEU A 6 -44.45 7.00 19.82
C LEU A 6 -43.47 8.18 19.96
N LEU A 7 -43.62 9.19 19.10
CA LEU A 7 -42.75 10.37 19.01
C LEU A 7 -43.14 11.50 19.97
N THR A 8 -44.35 11.47 20.54
CA THR A 8 -44.85 12.55 21.43
C THR A 8 -44.37 12.44 22.87
N GLY A 9 -43.77 11.31 23.28
CA GLY A 9 -43.29 11.08 24.65
C GLY A 9 -41.77 11.20 24.83
N THR A 10 -41.02 11.47 23.76
CA THR A 10 -39.55 11.49 23.79
C THR A 10 -39.02 12.91 23.63
N SER A 11 -38.24 13.35 24.63
CA SER A 11 -37.57 14.66 24.65
C SER A 11 -36.91 14.95 23.30
N LYS A 12 -37.12 16.15 22.74
CA LYS A 12 -36.59 16.61 21.46
C LYS A 12 -35.08 16.32 21.30
N THR A 13 -34.33 16.32 22.39
CA THR A 13 -32.90 15.97 22.44
C THR A 13 -32.60 14.51 22.04
N LYS A 14 -33.42 13.54 22.45
CA LYS A 14 -33.22 12.12 22.08
C LYS A 14 -33.44 11.89 20.59
N LEU A 15 -34.35 12.64 19.98
CA LEU A 15 -34.70 12.54 18.57
C LEU A 15 -33.60 13.15 17.69
N VAL A 16 -33.01 14.27 18.12
CA VAL A 16 -31.83 14.87 17.45
C VAL A 16 -30.60 13.97 17.56
N ILE A 17 -30.34 13.37 18.72
CA ILE A 17 -29.23 12.42 18.90
C ILE A 17 -29.41 11.20 18.01
N ALA A 18 -30.61 10.62 17.96
CA ALA A 18 -30.90 9.50 17.08
C ALA A 18 -30.69 9.85 15.59
N ALA A 19 -31.11 11.05 15.17
CA ALA A 19 -30.88 11.54 13.81
C ALA A 19 -29.39 11.73 13.50
N PHE A 20 -28.60 12.22 14.46
CA PHE A 20 -27.13 12.33 14.32
C PHE A 20 -26.45 10.97 14.25
N ILE A 21 -26.88 9.99 15.04
CA ILE A 21 -26.34 8.63 15.02
C ILE A 21 -26.65 7.97 13.67
N VAL A 22 -27.91 8.02 13.22
CA VAL A 22 -28.31 7.43 11.94
C VAL A 22 -27.65 8.16 10.77
N GLY A 23 -27.57 9.50 10.83
CA GLY A 23 -26.87 10.31 9.84
C GLY A 23 -25.36 10.01 9.81
N GLY A 24 -24.73 9.83 10.97
CA GLY A 24 -23.32 9.43 11.09
C GLY A 24 -23.06 8.03 10.54
N ILE A 25 -23.93 7.07 10.83
CA ILE A 25 -23.84 5.70 10.28
C ILE A 25 -24.00 5.72 8.76
N LEU A 26 -24.98 6.46 8.23
CA LEU A 26 -25.16 6.62 6.77
C LEU A 26 -23.98 7.34 6.12
N PHE A 27 -23.44 8.37 6.78
CA PHE A 27 -22.27 9.10 6.29
C PHE A 27 -21.04 8.18 6.20
N VAL A 28 -20.77 7.37 7.22
CA VAL A 28 -19.68 6.37 7.19
C VAL A 28 -19.93 5.28 6.15
N ALA A 29 -21.17 4.80 6.01
CA ALA A 29 -21.51 3.72 5.08
C ALA A 29 -21.48 4.16 3.60
N PHE A 30 -21.73 5.43 3.28
CA PHE A 30 -21.78 5.93 1.90
C PHE A 30 -20.52 6.68 1.43
N LEU A 31 -19.63 7.12 2.32
CA LEU A 31 -18.38 7.81 1.95
C LEU A 31 -17.15 6.92 1.88
N ASP A 32 -17.26 5.65 2.24
CA ASP A 32 -16.18 4.69 2.04
C ASP A 32 -16.33 4.10 0.62
N PRO A 33 -15.46 4.46 -0.35
CA PRO A 33 -15.57 3.94 -1.71
C PRO A 33 -15.01 2.52 -1.72
N HIS A 34 -15.74 1.58 -1.12
CA HIS A 34 -15.55 0.15 -1.26
C HIS A 34 -16.05 -0.29 -2.64
N ASP A 35 -15.54 0.33 -3.72
CA ASP A 35 -15.80 -0.14 -5.07
C ASP A 35 -15.06 -1.48 -5.24
N PRO A 36 -15.78 -2.61 -5.28
CA PRO A 36 -15.15 -3.93 -5.33
C PRO A 36 -14.27 -4.08 -6.58
N GLU A 37 -14.56 -3.36 -7.66
CA GLU A 37 -13.75 -3.35 -8.88
C GLU A 37 -12.38 -2.71 -8.64
N TYR A 38 -12.34 -1.59 -7.92
CA TYR A 38 -11.10 -0.92 -7.54
C TYR A 38 -10.22 -1.82 -6.66
N HIS A 39 -10.80 -2.48 -5.66
CA HIS A 39 -10.04 -3.38 -4.77
C HIS A 39 -9.42 -4.55 -5.53
N GLN A 40 -10.16 -5.14 -6.48
CA GLN A 40 -9.66 -6.22 -7.31
C GLN A 40 -8.53 -5.76 -8.24
N ALA A 41 -8.67 -4.59 -8.86
CA ALA A 41 -7.62 -4.01 -9.70
C ALA A 41 -6.33 -3.75 -8.90
N VAL A 42 -6.45 -3.14 -7.71
CA VAL A 42 -5.31 -2.92 -6.82
C VAL A 42 -4.66 -4.24 -6.40
N ASP A 43 -5.43 -5.27 -6.04
CA ASP A 43 -4.87 -6.57 -5.65
C ASP A 43 -4.09 -7.25 -6.79
N GLN A 44 -4.55 -7.10 -8.04
CA GLN A 44 -3.83 -7.60 -9.21
C GLN A 44 -2.51 -6.85 -9.40
N GLU A 45 -2.54 -5.52 -9.33
CA GLU A 45 -1.33 -4.70 -9.45
C GLU A 45 -0.33 -4.97 -8.32
N LEU A 46 -0.78 -5.15 -7.09
CA LEU A 46 0.09 -5.48 -5.95
C LEU A 46 0.78 -6.84 -6.14
N LYS A 47 0.06 -7.87 -6.62
CA LYS A 47 0.67 -9.16 -6.97
C LYS A 47 1.72 -9.02 -8.05
N LEU A 48 1.47 -8.13 -9.00
CA LEU A 48 2.35 -7.90 -10.13
C LEU A 48 3.59 -7.11 -9.69
N ALA A 49 3.43 -6.10 -8.83
CA ALA A 49 4.53 -5.40 -8.17
C ALA A 49 5.42 -6.36 -7.35
N LYS A 50 4.82 -7.29 -6.60
CA LYS A 50 5.58 -8.34 -5.90
C LYS A 50 6.45 -9.15 -6.85
N ARG A 51 5.88 -9.58 -7.98
CA ARG A 51 6.62 -10.32 -8.99
C ARG A 51 7.72 -9.48 -9.64
N VAL A 52 7.50 -8.19 -9.88
CA VAL A 52 8.53 -7.25 -10.35
C VAL A 52 9.69 -7.19 -9.38
N CYS A 53 9.45 -7.06 -8.07
CA CYS A 53 10.50 -7.11 -7.08
C CYS A 53 11.29 -8.43 -7.10
N GLU A 54 10.61 -9.58 -7.21
CA GLU A 54 11.27 -10.89 -7.23
C GLU A 54 12.09 -11.14 -8.51
N GLU A 55 11.55 -10.82 -9.69
CA GLU A 55 12.19 -11.08 -10.99
C GLU A 55 13.30 -10.07 -11.33
N SER A 56 13.23 -8.86 -10.78
CA SER A 56 14.23 -7.81 -11.02
C SER A 56 15.57 -8.04 -10.32
N LEU A 57 15.69 -9.04 -9.44
CA LEU A 57 16.90 -9.35 -8.66
C LEU A 57 18.17 -9.34 -9.53
N GLY A 58 18.16 -10.07 -10.65
CA GLY A 58 19.32 -10.17 -11.52
C GLY A 58 19.76 -8.82 -12.09
N TRP A 59 18.79 -8.00 -12.52
CA TRP A 59 19.06 -6.68 -13.07
C TRP A 59 19.54 -5.70 -12.01
N VAL A 60 18.91 -5.70 -10.83
CA VAL A 60 19.24 -4.81 -9.71
C VAL A 60 20.66 -5.05 -9.22
N MET A 61 21.04 -6.32 -9.03
CA MET A 61 22.38 -6.69 -8.55
C MET A 61 23.48 -6.39 -9.57
N GLN A 62 23.15 -6.30 -10.87
CA GLN A 62 24.11 -5.97 -11.93
C GLN A 62 24.25 -4.46 -12.16
N ASN A 63 23.28 -3.64 -11.73
CA ASN A 63 23.24 -2.21 -12.00
C ASN A 63 23.15 -1.32 -10.74
N PRO A 64 23.82 -1.63 -9.62
CA PRO A 64 23.65 -0.88 -8.37
C PRO A 64 24.05 0.59 -8.49
N GLU A 65 25.12 0.90 -9.23
CA GLU A 65 25.58 2.28 -9.42
C GLU A 65 24.57 3.13 -10.20
N ARG A 66 23.95 2.55 -11.24
CA ARG A 66 22.89 3.23 -12.01
C ARG A 66 21.66 3.51 -11.16
N LEU A 67 21.34 2.59 -10.26
CA LEU A 67 20.19 2.69 -9.38
C LEU A 67 20.39 3.74 -8.26
N LYS A 68 21.63 3.97 -7.81
CA LYS A 68 21.97 5.05 -6.87
C LYS A 68 21.93 6.44 -7.49
N MET A 69 22.21 6.56 -8.79
CA MET A 69 22.23 7.83 -9.53
C MET A 69 20.83 8.28 -9.99
N ASP A 70 19.81 8.12 -9.14
CA ASP A 70 18.44 8.63 -9.33
C ASP A 70 17.49 7.80 -10.22
N ASN A 71 17.88 6.58 -10.64
CA ASN A 71 17.02 5.71 -11.45
C ASN A 71 16.61 4.43 -10.70
N SER A 72 16.00 4.61 -9.52
CA SER A 72 15.55 3.52 -8.65
C SER A 72 14.27 2.84 -9.11
N SER A 73 13.51 3.42 -10.05
CA SER A 73 12.25 2.87 -10.53
C SER A 73 12.42 1.57 -11.32
N LEU A 74 11.57 0.60 -11.04
CA LEU A 74 11.50 -0.69 -11.73
C LEU A 74 10.38 -0.75 -12.78
N GLU A 75 9.83 0.39 -13.19
CA GLU A 75 8.75 0.46 -14.20
C GLU A 75 9.08 -0.18 -15.54
N HIS A 76 10.37 -0.27 -15.87
CA HIS A 76 10.87 -0.82 -17.14
C HIS A 76 11.10 -2.33 -17.08
N ILE A 77 10.98 -2.95 -15.90
CA ILE A 77 11.13 -4.39 -15.73
C ILE A 77 9.96 -5.10 -16.41
N LYS A 78 10.30 -6.09 -17.22
CA LYS A 78 9.33 -6.90 -17.96
C LYS A 78 9.08 -8.19 -17.21
N ILE A 79 7.82 -8.57 -17.10
CA ILE A 79 7.39 -9.86 -16.55
C ILE A 79 7.01 -10.75 -17.73
N ASN A 80 7.61 -11.94 -17.82
CA ASN A 80 7.40 -12.85 -18.95
C ASN A 80 7.62 -12.17 -20.33
N GLY A 81 8.56 -11.23 -20.41
CA GLY A 81 8.86 -10.47 -21.64
C GLY A 81 7.86 -9.37 -21.99
N GLN A 82 6.82 -9.15 -21.18
CA GLN A 82 5.83 -8.08 -21.38
C GLN A 82 6.10 -6.90 -20.46
N SER A 83 5.94 -5.69 -21.01
CA SER A 83 6.03 -4.46 -20.23
C SER A 83 4.83 -4.37 -19.29
N VAL A 84 5.11 -4.03 -18.03
CA VAL A 84 4.10 -3.87 -17.00
C VAL A 84 3.70 -2.40 -16.92
N ARG A 85 2.41 -2.13 -16.74
CA ARG A 85 1.90 -0.81 -16.39
C ARG A 85 1.11 -0.89 -15.10
N PHE A 86 1.36 0.06 -14.22
CA PHE A 86 0.63 0.23 -12.97
C PHE A 86 -0.24 1.48 -13.12
N GLU A 87 -1.55 1.34 -12.94
CA GLU A 87 -2.50 2.45 -13.05
C GLU A 87 -2.98 2.92 -11.68
N LYS A 88 -3.09 2.01 -10.71
CA LYS A 88 -3.61 2.29 -9.37
C LYS A 88 -2.51 2.43 -8.33
N ILE A 89 -1.40 1.69 -8.49
CA ILE A 89 -0.25 1.76 -7.58
C ILE A 89 0.94 2.47 -8.24
N LYS A 90 1.84 3.01 -7.43
CA LYS A 90 3.13 3.49 -7.94
C LYS A 90 4.01 2.31 -8.32
N PRO A 91 4.81 2.40 -9.39
CA PRO A 91 5.77 1.36 -9.73
C PRO A 91 6.73 1.06 -8.57
N PRO A 92 7.14 -0.20 -8.39
CA PRO A 92 8.15 -0.55 -7.40
C PRO A 92 9.46 0.18 -7.66
N TYR A 93 10.17 0.51 -6.59
CA TYR A 93 11.46 1.18 -6.67
C TYR A 93 12.47 0.53 -5.73
N VAL A 94 13.75 0.72 -6.06
CA VAL A 94 14.89 0.20 -5.31
C VAL A 94 15.35 1.22 -4.28
N LEU A 95 15.48 0.77 -3.04
CA LEU A 95 15.99 1.52 -1.92
C LEU A 95 17.34 0.94 -1.52
N PHE A 96 18.38 1.77 -1.56
CA PHE A 96 19.67 1.46 -0.95
C PHE A 96 19.63 2.01 0.46
N TRP A 97 19.75 1.13 1.45
CA TRP A 97 19.74 1.57 2.84
C TRP A 97 20.99 1.09 3.57
N HIS A 98 21.24 1.70 4.72
CA HIS A 98 22.03 1.10 5.79
C HIS A 98 21.09 1.17 6.98
N SER A 99 20.71 0.03 7.56
CA SER A 99 19.72 -0.11 8.63
C SER A 99 19.99 0.71 9.91
N GLY A 100 21.05 1.53 9.95
CA GLY A 100 21.48 2.33 11.09
C GLY A 100 22.09 1.48 12.20
N PHE A 101 21.99 0.15 12.10
CA PHE A 101 22.68 -0.82 12.92
C PHE A 101 23.93 -1.27 12.17
N VAL A 102 25.10 -1.07 12.78
CA VAL A 102 26.36 -1.55 12.19
C VAL A 102 26.37 -3.07 12.30
N HIS A 103 26.09 -3.76 11.21
CA HIS A 103 26.35 -5.19 11.05
C HIS A 103 27.22 -5.44 9.81
N PRO A 104 28.01 -6.52 9.81
CA PRO A 104 28.75 -6.92 8.61
C PRO A 104 27.73 -7.24 7.51
N GLY A 105 27.62 -6.36 6.51
CA GLY A 105 26.62 -6.45 5.43
C GLY A 105 25.78 -5.19 5.22
N ALA A 106 25.77 -4.23 6.16
CA ALA A 106 24.95 -3.01 6.06
C ALA A 106 25.21 -2.20 4.77
N ALA A 107 26.41 -2.31 4.20
CA ALA A 107 26.80 -1.68 2.93
C ALA A 107 26.05 -2.20 1.70
N ASN A 108 25.45 -3.39 1.79
CA ASN A 108 24.86 -4.13 0.68
C ASN A 108 23.34 -4.31 0.81
N GLU A 109 22.70 -3.57 1.72
CA GLU A 109 21.26 -3.67 1.92
C GLU A 109 20.51 -2.96 0.78
N ILE A 110 19.99 -3.77 -0.15
CA ILE A 110 19.19 -3.32 -1.28
C ILE A 110 17.79 -3.90 -1.13
N TYR A 111 16.79 -3.04 -1.13
CA TYR A 111 15.39 -3.41 -0.99
C TYR A 111 14.58 -2.97 -2.21
N CYS A 112 13.58 -3.75 -2.60
CA CYS A 112 12.49 -3.29 -3.44
C CYS A 112 11.33 -2.87 -2.56
N THR A 113 10.66 -1.76 -2.89
CA THR A 113 9.52 -1.28 -2.12
C THR A 113 8.44 -0.64 -3.00
N PHE A 114 7.20 -0.76 -2.52
CA PHE A 114 5.99 -0.13 -3.05
C PHE A 114 4.94 -0.07 -1.93
N SER A 115 3.91 0.76 -2.12
CA SER A 115 2.87 1.01 -1.12
C SER A 115 1.49 0.61 -1.64
N ASP A 116 0.63 0.14 -0.75
CA ASP A 116 -0.80 -0.03 -1.06
C ASP A 116 -1.50 1.35 -1.05
N PRO A 117 -2.16 1.78 -2.14
CA PRO A 117 -2.88 3.05 -2.16
C PRO A 117 -4.13 3.05 -1.24
N ARG A 118 -4.59 1.87 -0.79
CA ARG A 118 -5.74 1.72 0.11
C ARG A 118 -5.38 1.90 1.58
N ASP A 119 -4.14 1.60 1.94
CA ASP A 119 -3.62 1.75 3.29
C ASP A 119 -2.27 2.49 3.21
N SER A 120 -2.29 3.76 3.60
CA SER A 120 -1.11 4.63 3.59
C SER A 120 0.01 4.18 4.54
N THR A 121 -0.23 3.15 5.36
CA THR A 121 0.75 2.54 6.26
C THR A 121 1.25 1.18 5.79
N ALA A 122 0.69 0.64 4.71
CA ALA A 122 1.03 -0.65 4.13
C ALA A 122 2.11 -0.48 3.05
N ASP A 123 3.34 -0.31 3.50
CA ASP A 123 4.51 -0.43 2.64
C ASP A 123 5.04 -1.87 2.63
N PHE A 124 5.33 -2.36 1.43
CA PHE A 124 5.95 -3.66 1.22
C PHE A 124 7.45 -3.49 0.99
N TYR A 125 8.23 -4.42 1.55
CA TYR A 125 9.68 -4.44 1.39
C TYR A 125 10.14 -5.85 1.05
N TYR A 126 10.91 -5.96 -0.03
CA TYR A 126 11.57 -7.21 -0.42
C TYR A 126 13.08 -7.02 -0.33
N SER A 127 13.76 -7.85 0.46
CA SER A 127 15.22 -7.84 0.54
C SER A 127 15.80 -8.63 -0.64
N TYR A 128 16.59 -7.97 -1.49
CA TYR A 128 17.28 -8.66 -2.59
C TYR A 128 18.39 -9.58 -2.10
N GLU A 129 19.02 -9.24 -0.97
CA GLU A 129 20.07 -10.06 -0.35
C GLU A 129 19.50 -11.36 0.22
N GLN A 130 18.47 -11.24 1.06
CA GLN A 130 17.89 -12.39 1.77
C GLN A 130 16.80 -13.10 0.96
N ARG A 131 16.30 -12.49 -0.12
CA ARG A 131 15.22 -12.98 -0.98
C ARG A 131 13.91 -13.24 -0.24
N ILE A 132 13.66 -12.47 0.80
CA ILE A 132 12.45 -12.57 1.63
C ILE A 132 11.68 -11.25 1.65
N TRP A 133 10.37 -11.37 1.80
CA TRP A 133 9.50 -10.25 2.14
C TRP A 133 9.67 -9.91 3.62
N ILE A 134 9.85 -8.63 3.92
CA ILE A 134 10.03 -8.13 5.28
C ILE A 134 8.79 -7.34 5.66
N ASP A 135 8.18 -7.73 6.78
CA ASP A 135 7.07 -7.00 7.38
C ASP A 135 7.61 -5.75 8.07
N LYS A 136 7.33 -4.58 7.48
CA LYS A 136 7.62 -3.24 8.02
C LYS A 136 9.09 -3.04 8.43
N ILE A 137 9.85 -2.38 7.57
CA ILE A 137 11.18 -1.89 7.96
C ILE A 137 11.00 -0.60 8.77
N ARG A 138 11.43 -0.59 10.04
CA ARG A 138 11.54 0.65 10.82
C ARG A 138 12.80 1.38 10.41
N PHE A 139 12.67 2.35 9.52
CA PHE A 139 13.74 3.28 9.20
C PHE A 139 13.92 4.27 10.37
N ARG A 140 15.13 4.36 10.93
CA ARG A 140 15.54 5.56 11.68
C ARG A 140 16.03 6.58 10.64
N ARG A 141 15.33 7.70 10.56
CA ARG A 141 15.84 8.91 9.88
C ARG A 141 16.98 9.53 10.66
#